data_AF-A0A534CEH9-F1
#
_entry.id   AF-A0A534CEH9-F1
#
_cell.length_a   1.000
_cell.length_b   1.000
_cell.length_c   1.000
_cell.angle_alpha   90.00
_cell.angle_beta   90.00
_cell.angle_gamma   90.00
#
_symmetry.space_group_name_H-M   'P 1'
#
loop_
_entity.id
_entity.type
_entity.pdbx_description
1 polymer ?
#
loop_
_entity_poly.entity_id
_entity_poly.type
_entity_poly.pdbx_seq_one_letter_code
_entity_poly.pdbx_strand_id
1 'polypeptide(L)'
;LALRAAGITQPIVLLEGVFAAEHLVEAARHGFDLVVHDPLQIELLEEISGPHRFVLWIKIDTGMNRLGFRPSDFPAALERIRRLQPPPFEIRLLTHLARADEPDSSMTRDQLARFRAATQGLDYTTSIANSAGLFGAALLGCNWVRPGLALYGASPFADRSGTELGLHPAMSLETSVIAMRQVPKGETVGYGGAWRASRDSSIAIVAAGYGDGLARNLTSGTPVLVDGQRVPLTGRVSMDMIAVDVTNLADVHVGTPVVLWGNGLPVEEIARHAGTIPYELLCGVSQRVPLELR
;
A
#
# COMPACT_ATOMS: atom_id res chain seq x y z
N LEU A 1 11.22 -15.18 -3.63
CA LEU A 1 11.16 -16.55 -4.21
C LEU A 1 9.99 -16.73 -5.18
N ALA A 2 8.73 -16.47 -4.80
CA ALA A 2 7.57 -16.60 -5.69
C ALA A 2 7.75 -15.92 -7.07
N LEU A 3 8.27 -14.68 -7.10
CA LEU A 3 8.56 -13.96 -8.35
C LEU A 3 9.55 -14.71 -9.25
N ARG A 4 10.61 -15.31 -8.68
CA ARG A 4 11.58 -16.11 -9.46
C ARG A 4 10.95 -17.41 -9.97
N ALA A 5 10.13 -18.08 -9.17
CA ALA A 5 9.38 -19.26 -9.60
C ALA A 5 8.41 -18.95 -10.74
N ALA A 6 7.86 -17.73 -10.78
CA ALA A 6 7.03 -17.23 -11.88
C ALA A 6 7.83 -16.76 -13.12
N GLY A 7 9.16 -16.93 -13.14
CA GLY A 7 10.00 -16.60 -14.29
C GLY A 7 10.46 -15.14 -14.38
N ILE A 8 10.23 -14.31 -13.34
CA ILE A 8 10.72 -12.92 -13.32
C ILE A 8 12.24 -12.91 -13.19
N THR A 9 12.93 -12.34 -14.16
CA THR A 9 14.40 -12.27 -14.24
C THR A 9 14.96 -10.89 -13.91
N GLN A 10 14.12 -9.85 -13.86
CA GLN A 10 14.49 -8.50 -13.49
C GLN A 10 15.12 -8.44 -12.08
N PRO A 11 15.92 -7.39 -11.78
CA PRO A 11 16.43 -7.18 -10.43
C PRO A 11 15.29 -7.15 -9.40
N ILE A 12 15.49 -7.84 -8.28
CA ILE A 12 14.54 -7.88 -7.16
C ILE A 12 15.31 -7.47 -5.90
N VAL A 13 14.82 -6.44 -5.23
CA VAL A 13 15.42 -5.89 -4.01
C VAL A 13 14.66 -6.39 -2.79
N LEU A 14 15.36 -7.00 -1.83
CA LEU A 14 14.82 -7.33 -0.51
C LEU A 14 14.82 -6.07 0.36
N LEU A 15 13.67 -5.37 0.43
CA LEU A 15 13.57 -4.04 1.06
C LEU A 15 13.87 -4.01 2.58
N GLU A 16 13.74 -5.16 3.23
CA GLU A 16 14.04 -5.36 4.65
C GLU A 16 15.35 -6.15 4.86
N GLY A 17 16.05 -6.47 3.77
CA GLY A 17 17.28 -7.25 3.78
C GLY A 17 17.06 -8.71 4.12
N VAL A 18 18.07 -9.31 4.76
CA VAL A 18 18.08 -10.69 5.24
C VAL A 18 18.31 -10.71 6.75
N PHE A 19 17.96 -11.82 7.39
CA PHE A 19 18.01 -11.94 8.87
C PHE A 19 18.76 -13.19 9.36
N ALA A 20 19.26 -14.01 8.44
CA ALA A 20 20.00 -15.23 8.77
C ALA A 20 20.95 -15.60 7.63
N ALA A 21 22.00 -16.36 7.93
CA ALA A 21 23.00 -16.79 6.94
C ALA A 21 22.37 -17.59 5.78
N GLU A 22 21.41 -18.47 6.08
CA GLU A 22 20.68 -19.25 5.08
C GLU A 22 19.90 -18.37 4.07
N HIS A 23 19.31 -17.27 4.55
CA HIS A 23 18.63 -16.31 3.68
C HIS A 23 19.61 -15.59 2.74
N LEU A 24 20.83 -15.33 3.20
CA LEU A 24 21.88 -14.69 2.40
C LEU A 24 22.36 -15.63 1.29
N VAL A 25 22.53 -16.91 1.58
CA VAL A 25 22.86 -17.95 0.58
C VAL A 25 21.72 -18.07 -0.45
N GLU A 26 20.47 -18.06 0.00
CA GLU A 26 19.31 -18.09 -0.90
C GLU A 26 19.24 -16.85 -1.80
N ALA A 27 19.50 -15.67 -1.22
CA ALA A 27 19.55 -14.42 -1.98
C ALA A 27 20.64 -14.45 -3.05
N ALA A 28 21.82 -15.01 -2.73
CA ALA A 28 22.90 -15.17 -3.70
C ALA A 28 22.51 -16.11 -4.84
N ARG A 29 21.88 -17.26 -4.51
CA ARG A 29 21.43 -18.25 -5.50
C ARG A 29 20.43 -17.66 -6.51
N HIS A 30 19.57 -16.76 -6.05
CA HIS A 30 18.53 -16.15 -6.87
C HIS A 30 18.87 -14.76 -7.43
N GLY A 31 20.08 -14.25 -7.18
CA GLY A 31 20.52 -12.94 -7.62
C GLY A 31 19.59 -11.82 -7.12
N PHE A 32 19.36 -11.77 -5.80
CA PHE A 32 18.63 -10.67 -5.17
C PHE A 32 19.57 -9.55 -4.72
N ASP A 33 19.13 -8.31 -4.92
CA ASP A 33 19.72 -7.11 -4.32
C ASP A 33 19.28 -7.03 -2.86
N LEU A 34 20.16 -6.52 -1.99
CA LEU A 34 19.91 -6.50 -0.55
C LEU A 34 19.87 -5.08 0.00
N VAL A 35 18.85 -4.76 0.79
CA VAL A 35 18.91 -3.60 1.67
C VAL A 35 19.69 -3.98 2.94
N VAL A 36 20.70 -3.19 3.28
CA VAL A 36 21.46 -3.31 4.53
C VAL A 36 21.12 -2.12 5.41
N HIS A 37 20.55 -2.40 6.58
CA HIS A 37 19.99 -1.39 7.48
C HIS A 37 20.34 -1.60 8.95
N ASP A 38 21.00 -2.72 9.28
CA ASP A 38 21.37 -3.12 10.63
C ASP A 38 22.80 -3.74 10.66
N PRO A 39 23.60 -3.55 11.73
CA PRO A 39 24.93 -4.14 11.86
C PRO A 39 24.97 -5.67 11.72
N LEU A 40 23.94 -6.40 12.19
CA LEU A 40 23.86 -7.85 12.05
C LEU A 40 23.94 -8.28 10.58
N GLN A 41 23.34 -7.50 9.68
CA GLN A 41 23.37 -7.81 8.25
C GLN A 41 24.76 -7.64 7.65
N ILE A 42 25.57 -6.73 8.19
CA ILE A 42 26.97 -6.58 7.82
C ILE A 42 27.78 -7.78 8.35
N GLU A 43 27.53 -8.21 9.58
CA GLU A 43 28.18 -9.41 10.17
C GLU A 43 27.91 -10.66 9.33
N LEU A 44 26.64 -10.88 8.92
CA LEU A 44 26.29 -11.98 8.02
C LEU A 44 27.04 -11.90 6.67
N LEU A 45 27.25 -10.68 6.13
CA LEU A 45 28.01 -10.46 4.89
C LEU A 45 29.52 -10.63 5.10
N GLU A 46 30.05 -10.39 6.30
CA GLU A 46 31.45 -10.62 6.65
C GLU A 46 31.75 -12.11 6.83
N GLU A 47 30.76 -12.89 7.29
CA GLU A 47 30.90 -14.33 7.57
C GLU A 47 30.59 -15.25 6.37
N ILE A 48 29.87 -14.75 5.35
CA ILE A 48 29.50 -15.60 4.22
C ILE A 48 30.73 -16.09 3.45
N SER A 49 30.82 -17.41 3.29
CA SER A 49 31.88 -18.05 2.51
C SER A 49 31.51 -18.12 1.03
N GLY A 50 32.52 -18.01 0.15
CA GLY A 50 32.38 -18.19 -1.29
C GLY A 50 32.42 -16.88 -2.09
N PRO A 51 32.38 -16.96 -3.43
CA PRO A 51 32.58 -15.81 -4.32
C PRO A 51 31.31 -14.96 -4.52
N HIS A 52 30.36 -15.00 -3.56
CA HIS A 52 29.07 -14.33 -3.69
C HIS A 52 29.23 -12.81 -3.65
N ARG A 53 28.70 -12.11 -4.66
CA ARG A 53 28.71 -10.64 -4.73
C ARG A 53 27.30 -10.13 -4.87
N PHE A 54 26.98 -9.07 -4.14
CA PHE A 54 25.63 -8.48 -4.09
C PHE A 54 25.65 -7.03 -4.54
N VAL A 55 24.53 -6.57 -5.10
CA VAL A 55 24.20 -5.15 -5.09
C VAL A 55 23.62 -4.83 -3.70
N LEU A 56 24.26 -3.92 -2.99
CA LEU A 56 23.89 -3.54 -1.63
C LEU A 56 23.31 -2.12 -1.60
N TRP A 57 22.11 -2.00 -1.05
CA TRP A 57 21.45 -0.74 -0.79
C TRP A 57 21.57 -0.40 0.70
N ILE A 58 22.47 0.53 1.05
CA ILE A 58 22.63 0.96 2.44
C ILE A 58 21.51 1.94 2.79
N LYS A 59 20.71 1.58 3.80
CA LYS A 59 19.57 2.37 4.25
C LYS A 59 20.01 3.34 5.34
N ILE A 60 19.78 4.62 5.10
CA ILE A 60 20.02 5.69 6.06
C ILE A 60 18.68 6.09 6.68
N ASP A 61 18.58 5.99 8.00
CA ASP A 61 17.45 6.52 8.74
C ASP A 61 17.57 8.03 8.85
N THR A 62 16.75 8.73 8.07
CA THR A 62 16.74 10.19 8.03
C THR A 62 15.68 10.77 8.96
N GLY A 63 15.08 9.97 9.84
CA GLY A 63 14.12 10.40 10.86
C GLY A 63 12.78 9.65 10.83
N MET A 64 12.65 8.58 10.03
CA MET A 64 11.49 7.70 10.14
C MET A 64 11.59 6.84 11.41
N ASN A 65 12.79 6.60 11.94
CA ASN A 65 13.04 5.85 13.16
C ASN A 65 12.44 4.43 13.12
N ARG A 66 12.56 3.77 11.96
CA ARG A 66 12.05 2.42 11.74
C ARG A 66 13.15 1.43 11.39
N LEU A 67 13.86 1.66 10.29
CA LEU A 67 15.00 0.84 9.83
C LEU A 67 16.02 1.76 9.15
N GLY A 68 17.31 1.45 9.31
CA GLY A 68 18.43 2.16 8.69
C GLY A 68 19.44 2.65 9.72
N PHE A 69 20.67 2.86 9.26
CA PHE A 69 21.72 3.45 10.07
C PHE A 69 21.43 4.93 10.31
N ARG A 70 21.65 5.39 11.54
CA ARG A 70 21.62 6.82 11.82
C ARG A 70 22.72 7.51 11.02
N PRO A 71 22.58 8.81 10.68
CA PRO A 71 23.63 9.54 9.97
C PRO A 71 24.99 9.51 10.68
N SER A 72 25.02 9.39 12.01
CA SER A 72 26.25 9.22 12.81
C SER A 72 26.94 7.88 12.61
N ASP A 73 26.17 6.83 12.33
CA ASP A 73 26.65 5.44 12.31
C ASP A 73 26.91 4.98 10.86
N PHE A 74 26.28 5.64 9.90
CA PHE A 74 26.40 5.37 8.48
C PHE A 74 27.85 5.34 7.95
N PRO A 75 28.75 6.29 8.31
CA PRO A 75 30.14 6.24 7.85
C PRO A 75 30.86 4.95 8.28
N ALA A 76 30.65 4.49 9.52
CA ALA A 76 31.26 3.26 10.01
C ALA A 76 30.69 2.02 9.31
N ALA A 77 29.37 1.98 9.10
CA ALA A 77 28.71 0.91 8.34
C ALA A 77 29.22 0.84 6.90
N LEU A 78 29.33 1.99 6.21
CA LEU A 78 29.84 2.08 4.85
C LEU A 78 31.29 1.57 4.75
N GLU A 79 32.15 1.94 5.71
CA GLU A 79 33.53 1.48 5.74
C GLU A 79 33.65 -0.04 5.95
N ARG A 80 32.81 -0.64 6.80
CA ARG A 80 32.74 -2.11 6.93
C ARG A 80 32.32 -2.75 5.62
N ILE A 81 31.25 -2.25 4.99
CA ILE A 81 30.73 -2.77 3.72
C ILE A 81 31.77 -2.67 2.59
N ARG A 82 32.55 -1.59 2.52
CA ARG A 82 33.64 -1.42 1.54
C ARG A 82 34.78 -2.44 1.71
N ARG A 83 34.96 -2.98 2.93
CA ARG A 83 36.02 -3.94 3.26
C ARG A 83 35.61 -5.39 3.08
N LEU A 84 34.33 -5.68 2.82
CA LEU A 84 33.84 -7.04 2.57
C LEU A 84 34.68 -7.75 1.51
N GLN A 85 34.92 -9.04 1.71
CA GLN A 85 35.66 -9.90 0.79
C GLN A 85 34.79 -11.14 0.46
N PRO A 86 34.39 -11.33 -0.80
CA PRO A 86 34.64 -10.45 -1.95
C PRO A 86 33.90 -9.10 -1.83
N PRO A 87 34.39 -8.04 -2.52
CA PRO A 87 33.73 -6.75 -2.47
C PRO A 87 32.34 -6.81 -3.10
N PRO A 88 31.39 -5.96 -2.66
CA PRO A 88 30.07 -5.84 -3.28
C PRO A 88 30.17 -5.66 -4.80
N PHE A 89 29.14 -6.08 -5.52
CA PHE A 89 29.03 -5.80 -6.95
C PHE A 89 28.81 -4.31 -7.19
N GLU A 90 27.91 -3.70 -6.42
CA GLU A 90 27.62 -2.27 -6.43
C GLU A 90 27.14 -1.86 -5.02
N ILE A 91 27.45 -0.62 -4.62
CA ILE A 91 26.88 0.01 -3.43
C ILE A 91 25.96 1.14 -3.88
N ARG A 92 24.76 1.17 -3.31
CA ARG A 92 23.73 2.18 -3.52
C ARG A 92 23.24 2.68 -2.18
N LEU A 93 22.64 3.87 -2.15
CA LEU A 93 22.15 4.49 -0.92
C LEU A 93 20.64 4.71 -1.01
N LEU A 94 19.92 4.49 0.08
CA LEU A 94 18.50 4.81 0.12
C LEU A 94 18.03 5.36 1.46
N THR A 95 16.91 6.06 1.43
CA THR A 95 16.12 6.39 2.61
C THR A 95 14.63 6.23 2.29
N HIS A 96 13.75 6.50 3.26
CA HIS A 96 12.31 6.48 3.06
C HIS A 96 11.65 7.68 3.75
N LEU A 97 10.82 8.40 3.00
CA LEU A 97 10.12 9.57 3.50
C LEU A 97 8.92 9.16 4.34
N ALA A 98 8.77 9.78 5.51
CA ALA A 98 7.75 9.45 6.49
C ALA A 98 6.45 10.25 6.33
N ARG A 99 6.56 11.50 5.83
CA ARG A 99 5.43 12.45 5.71
C ARG A 99 5.47 13.17 4.36
N ALA A 100 5.79 12.44 3.30
CA ALA A 100 5.85 13.00 1.94
C ALA A 100 4.46 13.22 1.32
N ASP A 101 3.44 12.62 1.92
CA ASP A 101 2.02 12.83 1.65
C ASP A 101 1.49 14.18 2.18
N GLU A 102 2.32 14.92 2.90
CA GLU A 102 2.00 16.25 3.40
C GLU A 102 2.87 17.30 2.69
N PRO A 103 2.32 18.12 1.77
CA PRO A 103 3.10 19.03 0.93
C PRO A 103 4.02 19.98 1.69
N ASP A 104 3.57 20.51 2.83
CA ASP A 104 4.30 21.52 3.62
C ASP A 104 5.14 20.95 4.76
N SER A 105 5.24 19.62 4.87
CA SER A 105 5.92 18.94 5.97
C SER A 105 7.39 19.36 6.10
N SER A 106 7.71 19.98 7.23
CA SER A 106 9.10 20.27 7.62
C SER A 106 9.92 18.99 7.74
N MET A 107 9.31 17.90 8.18
CA MET A 107 9.97 16.61 8.32
C MET A 107 10.52 16.11 6.98
N THR A 108 9.74 16.20 5.90
CA THR A 108 10.23 15.79 4.57
C THR A 108 11.45 16.61 4.15
N ARG A 109 11.44 17.93 4.39
CA ARG A 109 12.60 18.79 4.12
C ARG A 109 13.82 18.40 4.98
N ASP A 110 13.61 18.13 6.26
CA ASP A 110 14.66 17.72 7.19
C ASP A 110 15.25 16.36 6.84
N GLN A 111 14.41 15.40 6.42
CA GLN A 111 14.84 14.09 5.94
C GLN A 111 15.78 14.23 4.73
N LEU A 112 15.44 15.11 3.79
CA LEU A 112 16.26 15.37 2.60
C LEU A 112 17.57 16.06 2.96
N ALA A 113 17.54 17.05 3.85
CA ALA A 113 18.74 17.73 4.32
C ALA A 113 19.70 16.75 5.01
N ARG A 114 19.18 15.88 5.89
CA ARG A 114 19.97 14.83 6.56
C ARG A 114 20.53 13.82 5.58
N PHE A 115 19.74 13.38 4.60
CA PHE A 115 20.23 12.46 3.57
C PHE A 115 21.37 13.09 2.75
N ARG A 116 21.19 14.32 2.27
CA ARG A 116 22.20 15.05 1.48
C ARG A 116 23.47 15.28 2.28
N ALA A 117 23.36 15.65 3.54
CA ALA A 117 24.52 15.83 4.42
C ALA A 117 25.27 14.51 4.66
N ALA A 118 24.55 13.42 4.94
CA ALA A 118 25.15 12.10 5.18
C ALA A 118 25.84 11.52 3.92
N THR A 119 25.40 11.93 2.73
CA THR A 119 25.88 11.42 1.45
C THR A 119 26.79 12.39 0.69
N GLN A 120 27.12 13.53 1.32
CA GLN A 120 27.94 14.56 0.69
C GLN A 120 29.31 14.02 0.29
N GLY A 121 29.69 14.23 -0.97
CA GLY A 121 30.97 13.76 -1.52
C GLY A 121 31.01 12.26 -1.87
N LEU A 122 29.89 11.54 -1.71
CA LEU A 122 29.75 10.16 -2.15
C LEU A 122 29.04 10.11 -3.50
N ASP A 123 29.67 9.46 -4.48
CA ASP A 123 29.10 9.26 -5.81
C ASP A 123 28.48 7.85 -5.92
N TYR A 124 27.30 7.69 -5.31
CA TYR A 124 26.53 6.45 -5.36
C TYR A 124 25.13 6.68 -5.93
N THR A 125 24.61 5.65 -6.60
CA THR A 125 23.19 5.59 -6.97
C THR A 125 22.30 5.75 -5.73
N THR A 126 21.32 6.66 -5.79
CA THR A 126 20.42 6.97 -4.67
C THR A 126 18.97 6.60 -4.93
N SER A 127 18.23 6.24 -3.89
CA SER A 127 16.78 6.09 -3.93
C SER A 127 16.07 6.71 -2.72
N ILE A 128 15.21 7.70 -2.98
CA ILE A 128 14.53 8.47 -1.93
C ILE A 128 13.00 8.36 -2.07
N ALA A 129 12.48 8.57 -3.28
CA ALA A 129 11.06 8.74 -3.52
C ALA A 129 10.25 7.44 -3.30
N ASN A 130 9.27 7.48 -2.42
CA ASN A 130 8.11 6.57 -2.46
C ASN A 130 7.01 7.20 -3.35
N SER A 131 5.80 6.61 -3.41
CA SER A 131 4.69 7.17 -4.19
C SER A 131 4.45 8.67 -3.90
N ALA A 132 4.39 9.05 -2.62
CA ALA A 132 4.16 10.43 -2.23
C ALA A 132 5.32 11.35 -2.63
N GLY A 133 6.57 10.89 -2.44
CA GLY A 133 7.75 11.63 -2.88
C GLY A 133 7.85 11.80 -4.40
N LEU A 134 7.29 10.87 -5.18
CA LEU A 134 7.26 10.93 -6.64
C LEU A 134 6.29 12.00 -7.17
N PHE A 135 5.11 12.11 -6.55
CA PHE A 135 4.07 13.08 -6.94
C PHE A 135 4.08 14.37 -6.11
N GLY A 136 4.97 14.46 -5.11
CA GLY A 136 5.12 15.62 -4.26
C GLY A 136 5.83 16.78 -4.97
N ALA A 137 5.75 17.98 -4.39
CA ALA A 137 6.33 19.19 -4.98
C ALA A 137 7.87 19.26 -4.90
N ALA A 138 8.49 18.46 -4.04
CA ALA A 138 9.93 18.52 -3.81
C ALA A 138 10.71 17.78 -4.91
N LEU A 139 11.65 18.48 -5.56
CA LEU A 139 12.64 17.83 -6.42
C LEU A 139 13.62 17.02 -5.56
N LEU A 140 13.49 15.69 -5.62
CA LEU A 140 14.29 14.78 -4.80
C LEU A 140 15.67 14.51 -5.40
N GLY A 141 15.81 14.55 -6.72
CA GLY A 141 17.09 14.38 -7.42
C GLY A 141 17.73 13.00 -7.19
N CYS A 142 16.92 11.94 -7.06
CA CYS A 142 17.41 10.58 -6.88
C CYS A 142 17.39 9.77 -8.17
N ASN A 143 18.23 8.73 -8.25
CA ASN A 143 18.36 7.88 -9.44
C ASN A 143 17.24 6.85 -9.57
N TRP A 144 16.73 6.34 -8.45
CA TRP A 144 15.66 5.33 -8.41
C TRP A 144 14.48 5.80 -7.56
N VAL A 145 13.28 5.63 -8.09
CA VAL A 145 12.01 5.85 -7.38
C VAL A 145 11.34 4.52 -7.05
N ARG A 146 10.57 4.46 -5.96
CA ARG A 146 9.92 3.24 -5.44
C ARG A 146 8.41 3.44 -5.29
N PRO A 147 7.66 3.61 -6.39
CA PRO A 147 6.20 3.74 -6.31
C PRO A 147 5.59 2.42 -5.84
N GLY A 148 4.75 2.50 -4.82
CA GLY A 148 3.94 1.40 -4.30
C GLY A 148 2.49 1.62 -4.70
N LEU A 149 1.73 2.34 -3.85
CA LEU A 149 0.32 2.65 -4.09
C LEU A 149 0.02 3.23 -5.48
N ALA A 150 0.88 4.12 -5.97
CA ALA A 150 0.67 4.77 -7.26
C ALA A 150 0.70 3.78 -8.44
N LEU A 151 1.43 2.67 -8.33
CA LEU A 151 1.41 1.60 -9.35
C LEU A 151 0.04 0.93 -9.45
N TYR A 152 -0.75 0.96 -8.37
CA TYR A 152 -2.10 0.39 -8.32
C TYR A 152 -3.20 1.42 -8.58
N GLY A 153 -2.81 2.62 -9.02
CA GLY A 153 -3.75 3.64 -9.43
C GLY A 153 -4.36 4.48 -8.29
N ALA A 154 -3.85 4.35 -7.08
CA ALA A 154 -4.36 5.06 -5.91
C ALA A 154 -3.40 6.18 -5.47
N SER A 155 -3.99 7.29 -5.04
CA SER A 155 -3.27 8.46 -4.56
C SER A 155 -2.64 8.22 -3.19
N PRO A 156 -1.38 8.65 -2.99
CA PRO A 156 -0.77 8.67 -1.67
C PRO A 156 -1.15 9.89 -0.83
N PHE A 157 -2.01 10.79 -1.32
CA PHE A 157 -2.40 12.02 -0.62
C PHE A 157 -3.86 11.97 -0.17
N ALA A 158 -4.18 12.66 0.92
CA ALA A 158 -5.54 12.70 1.47
C ALA A 158 -6.49 13.64 0.72
N ASP A 159 -5.96 14.62 -0.03
CA ASP A 159 -6.68 15.73 -0.65
C ASP A 159 -7.03 15.53 -2.12
N ARG A 160 -6.53 14.46 -2.75
CA ARG A 160 -6.73 14.15 -4.17
C ARG A 160 -6.72 12.65 -4.43
N SER A 161 -7.51 12.23 -5.40
CA SER A 161 -7.63 10.86 -5.89
C SER A 161 -6.51 10.50 -6.88
N GLY A 162 -6.33 9.20 -7.12
CA GLY A 162 -5.40 8.72 -8.14
C GLY A 162 -5.70 9.28 -9.53
N THR A 163 -6.99 9.39 -9.89
CA THR A 163 -7.42 9.98 -11.16
C THR A 163 -6.99 11.44 -11.32
N GLU A 164 -7.02 12.24 -10.25
CA GLU A 164 -6.54 13.62 -10.27
C GLU A 164 -5.01 13.71 -10.43
N LEU A 165 -4.28 12.64 -10.12
CA LEU A 165 -2.84 12.49 -10.39
C LEU A 165 -2.55 11.90 -11.79
N GLY A 166 -3.58 11.63 -12.60
CA GLY A 166 -3.44 10.95 -13.89
C GLY A 166 -3.17 9.46 -13.78
N LEU A 167 -3.47 8.85 -12.62
CA LEU A 167 -3.36 7.41 -12.40
C LEU A 167 -4.66 6.69 -12.75
N HIS A 168 -4.54 5.44 -13.19
CA HIS A 168 -5.67 4.56 -13.49
C HIS A 168 -5.81 3.48 -12.42
N PRO A 169 -6.94 3.37 -11.70
CA PRO A 169 -7.18 2.33 -10.72
C PRO A 169 -6.99 0.92 -11.31
N ALA A 170 -6.11 0.13 -10.69
CA ALA A 170 -5.79 -1.23 -11.16
C ALA A 170 -6.73 -2.31 -10.61
N MET A 171 -7.50 -2.01 -9.55
CA MET A 171 -8.39 -2.95 -8.87
C MET A 171 -9.81 -2.39 -8.79
N SER A 172 -10.79 -3.21 -9.17
CA SER A 172 -12.21 -2.98 -8.84
C SER A 172 -12.71 -4.13 -7.99
N LEU A 173 -13.32 -3.83 -6.84
CA LEU A 173 -13.99 -4.81 -6.00
C LEU A 173 -15.48 -4.79 -6.33
N GLU A 174 -15.91 -5.83 -7.05
CA GLU A 174 -17.25 -5.97 -7.63
C GLU A 174 -18.00 -7.13 -6.97
N THR A 175 -19.32 -7.02 -6.88
CA THR A 175 -20.23 -8.06 -6.36
C THR A 175 -21.64 -7.80 -6.93
N SER A 176 -22.68 -8.42 -6.36
CA SER A 176 -24.06 -8.27 -6.79
C SER A 176 -25.04 -8.24 -5.64
N VAL A 177 -26.23 -7.71 -5.90
CA VAL A 177 -27.39 -7.81 -5.01
C VAL A 177 -27.83 -9.28 -4.89
N ILE A 178 -28.06 -9.77 -3.67
CA ILE A 178 -28.53 -11.14 -3.37
C ILE A 178 -29.93 -11.19 -2.78
N ALA A 179 -30.44 -10.08 -2.26
CA ALA A 179 -31.83 -10.00 -1.79
C ALA A 179 -32.34 -8.56 -1.80
N MET A 180 -33.66 -8.42 -1.95
CA MET A 180 -34.37 -7.16 -1.82
C MET A 180 -35.31 -7.20 -0.61
N ARG A 181 -35.34 -6.12 0.17
CA ARG A 181 -36.17 -5.99 1.38
C ARG A 181 -36.91 -4.66 1.37
N GLN A 182 -38.19 -4.69 1.71
CA GLN A 182 -38.95 -3.49 2.04
C GLN A 182 -38.85 -3.27 3.55
N VAL A 183 -38.44 -2.07 3.94
CA VAL A 183 -38.26 -1.67 5.34
C VAL A 183 -39.18 -0.49 5.62
N PRO A 184 -40.28 -0.69 6.37
CA PRO A 184 -41.19 0.38 6.76
C PRO A 184 -40.48 1.50 7.55
N LYS A 185 -41.01 2.72 7.43
CA LYS A 185 -40.58 3.85 8.24
C LYS A 185 -40.56 3.50 9.73
N GLY A 186 -39.45 3.80 10.39
CA GLY A 186 -39.24 3.57 11.81
C GLY A 186 -38.59 2.23 12.15
N GLU A 187 -38.50 1.27 11.22
CA GLU A 187 -37.76 0.02 11.42
C GLU A 187 -36.24 0.22 11.23
N THR A 188 -35.46 -0.76 11.67
CA THR A 188 -33.98 -0.69 11.68
C THR A 188 -33.35 -1.78 10.81
N VAL A 189 -32.11 -1.54 10.37
CA VAL A 189 -31.34 -2.48 9.53
C VAL A 189 -30.05 -2.91 10.25
N GLY A 190 -29.84 -4.23 10.28
CA GLY A 190 -28.59 -4.85 10.71
C GLY A 190 -28.33 -4.81 12.22
N TYR A 191 -27.11 -5.22 12.60
CA TYR A 191 -26.72 -5.37 13.99
C TYR A 191 -26.78 -4.06 14.78
N GLY A 192 -27.38 -4.12 15.98
CA GLY A 192 -27.49 -2.99 16.90
C GLY A 192 -28.45 -1.89 16.44
N GLY A 193 -29.17 -2.09 15.33
CA GLY A 193 -30.12 -1.10 14.81
C GLY A 193 -29.49 0.27 14.53
N ALA A 194 -28.23 0.27 14.06
CA ALA A 194 -27.44 1.49 13.88
C ALA A 194 -28.02 2.45 12.82
N TRP A 195 -28.86 1.93 11.93
CA TRP A 195 -29.62 2.71 10.96
C TRP A 195 -31.12 2.47 11.16
N ARG A 196 -31.90 3.55 11.09
CA ARG A 196 -33.36 3.52 11.19
C ARG A 196 -33.97 4.22 9.98
N ALA A 197 -34.94 3.57 9.35
CA ALA A 197 -35.62 4.08 8.18
C ALA A 197 -36.41 5.36 8.52
N SER A 198 -36.10 6.46 7.83
CA SER A 198 -36.83 7.73 7.96
C SER A 198 -38.10 7.77 7.09
N ARG A 199 -38.20 6.85 6.14
CA ARG A 199 -39.31 6.63 5.19
C ARG A 199 -39.40 5.13 4.87
N ASP A 200 -40.49 4.71 4.24
CA ASP A 200 -40.55 3.38 3.64
C ASP A 200 -39.43 3.26 2.61
N SER A 201 -38.58 2.26 2.80
CA SER A 201 -37.29 2.15 2.11
C SER A 201 -37.14 0.79 1.43
N SER A 202 -36.55 0.79 0.24
CA SER A 202 -36.12 -0.41 -0.48
C SER A 202 -34.64 -0.64 -0.20
N ILE A 203 -34.32 -1.73 0.49
CA ILE A 203 -32.96 -2.09 0.90
C ILE A 203 -32.48 -3.29 0.11
N ALA A 204 -31.35 -3.14 -0.57
CA ALA A 204 -30.66 -4.24 -1.25
C ALA A 204 -29.61 -4.85 -0.31
N ILE A 205 -29.59 -6.19 -0.22
CA ILE A 205 -28.55 -6.94 0.46
C ILE A 205 -27.51 -7.35 -0.57
N VAL A 206 -26.24 -7.07 -0.31
CA VAL A 206 -25.13 -7.28 -1.23
C VAL A 206 -24.19 -8.35 -0.66
N ALA A 207 -23.69 -9.24 -1.52
CA ALA A 207 -22.78 -10.34 -1.17
C ALA A 207 -21.33 -9.86 -1.00
N ALA A 208 -21.10 -9.09 0.05
CA ALA A 208 -19.75 -8.72 0.50
C ALA A 208 -19.80 -8.32 1.97
N GLY A 209 -18.75 -8.63 2.71
CA GLY A 209 -18.60 -8.20 4.10
C GLY A 209 -17.16 -8.17 4.57
N TYR A 210 -16.96 -8.07 5.88
CA TYR A 210 -15.60 -8.00 6.42
C TYR A 210 -14.79 -9.30 6.25
N GLY A 211 -15.45 -10.43 5.97
CA GLY A 211 -14.79 -11.67 5.58
C GLY A 211 -14.12 -11.61 4.21
N ASP A 212 -14.53 -10.66 3.37
CA ASP A 212 -14.01 -10.45 2.02
C ASP A 212 -12.96 -9.32 1.96
N GLY A 213 -12.79 -8.60 3.07
CA GLY A 213 -11.81 -7.51 3.20
C GLY A 213 -12.41 -6.12 3.40
N LEU A 214 -13.74 -5.99 3.49
CA LEU A 214 -14.36 -4.70 3.81
C LEU A 214 -14.06 -4.30 5.27
N ALA A 215 -13.78 -3.02 5.49
CA ALA A 215 -13.61 -2.52 6.84
C ALA A 215 -14.94 -2.58 7.62
N ARG A 216 -14.95 -3.31 8.73
CA ARG A 216 -16.18 -3.52 9.54
C ARG A 216 -16.74 -2.20 10.11
N ASN A 217 -15.88 -1.20 10.29
CA ASN A 217 -16.23 0.11 10.83
C ASN A 217 -16.79 1.08 9.77
N LEU A 218 -16.97 0.67 8.51
CA LEU A 218 -17.70 1.46 7.54
C LEU A 218 -19.07 1.84 8.09
N THR A 219 -19.40 3.12 7.95
CA THR A 219 -20.58 3.73 8.55
C THR A 219 -21.69 3.88 7.52
N SER A 220 -22.92 4.07 8.01
CA SER A 220 -24.04 4.39 7.13
C SER A 220 -23.76 5.68 6.36
N GLY A 221 -24.11 5.70 5.07
CA GLY A 221 -23.73 6.78 4.16
C GLY A 221 -22.43 6.56 3.40
N THR A 222 -21.66 5.50 3.71
CA THR A 222 -20.55 5.07 2.84
C THR A 222 -21.09 4.79 1.43
N PRO A 223 -20.50 5.36 0.37
CA PRO A 223 -20.99 5.17 -0.98
C PRO A 223 -20.69 3.77 -1.52
N VAL A 224 -21.62 3.25 -2.30
CA VAL A 224 -21.53 2.03 -3.10
C VAL A 224 -22.16 2.35 -4.45
N LEU A 225 -21.68 1.76 -5.56
CA LEU A 225 -22.37 1.87 -6.84
C LEU A 225 -23.25 0.63 -7.05
N VAL A 226 -24.53 0.83 -7.33
CA VAL A 226 -25.46 -0.22 -7.77
C VAL A 226 -25.90 0.15 -9.18
N ASP A 227 -25.59 -0.69 -10.17
CA ASP A 227 -25.78 -0.39 -11.60
C ASP A 227 -25.18 0.98 -12.01
N GLY A 228 -23.98 1.27 -11.50
CA GLY A 228 -23.30 2.56 -11.72
C GLY A 228 -23.89 3.75 -10.97
N GLN A 229 -25.02 3.60 -10.27
CA GLN A 229 -25.66 4.66 -9.49
C GLN A 229 -25.18 4.64 -8.04
N ARG A 230 -24.80 5.81 -7.52
CA ARG A 230 -24.26 5.94 -6.16
C ARG A 230 -25.37 5.89 -5.12
N VAL A 231 -25.27 4.93 -4.20
CA VAL A 231 -26.22 4.70 -3.10
C VAL A 231 -25.49 4.55 -1.76
N PRO A 232 -26.13 4.88 -0.63
CA PRO A 232 -25.50 4.78 0.67
C PRO A 232 -25.64 3.38 1.28
N LEU A 233 -24.58 2.91 1.93
CA LEU A 233 -24.61 1.83 2.90
C LEU A 233 -25.56 2.17 4.06
N THR A 234 -26.31 1.18 4.54
CA THR A 234 -27.24 1.31 5.67
C THR A 234 -26.99 0.24 6.73
N GLY A 235 -26.78 0.66 7.97
CA GLY A 235 -26.48 -0.23 9.08
C GLY A 235 -24.99 -0.56 9.18
N ARG A 236 -24.68 -1.74 9.74
CA ARG A 236 -23.31 -2.22 9.95
C ARG A 236 -22.93 -3.27 8.91
N VAL A 237 -21.65 -3.30 8.54
CA VAL A 237 -21.06 -4.38 7.74
C VAL A 237 -21.08 -5.69 8.54
N SER A 238 -21.64 -6.75 7.94
CA SER A 238 -21.62 -8.12 8.49
C SER A 238 -20.46 -8.92 7.89
N MET A 239 -20.32 -10.19 8.28
CA MET A 239 -19.20 -11.03 7.81
C MET A 239 -19.23 -11.19 6.30
N ASP A 240 -20.40 -11.48 5.74
CA ASP A 240 -20.56 -11.85 4.33
C ASP A 240 -21.58 -10.93 3.60
N MET A 241 -22.11 -9.91 4.29
CA MET A 241 -23.19 -9.07 3.76
C MET A 241 -23.09 -7.60 4.21
N ILE A 242 -23.45 -6.71 3.29
CA ILE A 242 -23.82 -5.31 3.56
C ILE A 242 -25.24 -5.05 3.08
N ALA A 243 -25.85 -4.00 3.60
CA ALA A 243 -27.14 -3.49 3.15
C ALA A 243 -26.97 -2.07 2.60
N VAL A 244 -27.63 -1.76 1.50
CA VAL A 244 -27.59 -0.45 0.84
C VAL A 244 -29.01 0.05 0.54
N ASP A 245 -29.24 1.36 0.68
CA ASP A 245 -30.54 1.98 0.40
C ASP A 245 -30.67 2.33 -1.08
N VAL A 246 -31.54 1.61 -1.78
CA VAL A 246 -31.83 1.78 -3.21
C VAL A 246 -33.21 2.35 -3.45
N THR A 247 -33.83 2.99 -2.44
CA THR A 247 -35.20 3.51 -2.51
C THR A 247 -35.44 4.47 -3.68
N ASN A 248 -34.41 5.20 -4.11
CA ASN A 248 -34.52 6.17 -5.21
C ASN A 248 -34.14 5.57 -6.58
N LEU A 249 -33.79 4.29 -6.66
CA LEU A 249 -33.44 3.62 -7.91
C LEU A 249 -34.61 2.78 -8.42
N ALA A 250 -34.84 2.86 -9.72
CA ALA A 250 -35.70 1.91 -10.42
C ALA A 250 -34.93 0.62 -10.72
N ASP A 251 -35.64 -0.49 -10.88
CA ASP A 251 -35.13 -1.75 -11.47
C ASP A 251 -33.94 -2.43 -10.76
N VAL A 252 -33.74 -2.19 -9.46
CA VAL A 252 -32.78 -2.98 -8.66
C VAL A 252 -33.39 -4.33 -8.29
N HIS A 253 -32.69 -5.41 -8.63
CA HIS A 253 -33.13 -6.79 -8.43
C HIS A 253 -31.95 -7.70 -8.02
N VAL A 254 -32.24 -8.93 -7.64
CA VAL A 254 -31.19 -9.93 -7.37
C VAL A 254 -30.35 -10.13 -8.63
N GLY A 255 -29.03 -10.05 -8.50
CA GLY A 255 -28.07 -10.09 -9.60
C GLY A 255 -27.64 -8.72 -10.13
N THR A 256 -28.29 -7.62 -9.73
CA THR A 256 -27.85 -6.26 -10.13
C THR A 256 -26.38 -6.04 -9.72
N PRO A 257 -25.50 -5.60 -10.64
CA PRO A 257 -24.09 -5.39 -10.36
C PRO A 257 -23.83 -4.31 -9.30
N VAL A 258 -22.82 -4.52 -8.48
CA VAL A 258 -22.41 -3.63 -7.40
C VAL A 258 -20.90 -3.41 -7.42
N VAL A 259 -20.46 -2.16 -7.29
CA VAL A 259 -19.04 -1.78 -7.16
C VAL A 259 -18.83 -1.17 -5.77
N LEU A 260 -17.90 -1.76 -5.01
CA LEU A 260 -17.55 -1.32 -3.66
C LEU A 260 -16.40 -0.29 -3.69
N TRP A 261 -15.46 -0.48 -4.61
CA TRP A 261 -14.50 0.53 -5.07
C TRP A 261 -13.94 0.10 -6.43
N GLY A 262 -13.30 1.02 -7.15
CA GLY A 262 -12.71 0.80 -8.46
C GLY A 262 -13.25 1.78 -9.49
N ASN A 263 -13.62 1.27 -10.66
CA ASN A 263 -14.16 2.10 -11.73
C ASN A 263 -15.41 2.87 -11.27
N GLY A 264 -15.36 4.21 -11.36
CA GLY A 264 -16.43 5.11 -10.92
C GLY A 264 -16.51 5.37 -9.41
N LEU A 265 -15.74 4.67 -8.58
CA LEU A 265 -15.75 4.85 -7.11
C LEU A 265 -14.33 4.68 -6.54
N PRO A 266 -13.56 5.77 -6.38
CA PRO A 266 -12.17 5.70 -5.91
C PRO A 266 -12.05 5.06 -4.52
N VAL A 267 -11.06 4.18 -4.33
CA VAL A 267 -10.81 3.50 -3.05
C VAL A 267 -10.43 4.49 -1.94
N GLU A 268 -9.85 5.63 -2.30
CA GLU A 268 -9.51 6.74 -1.39
C GLU A 268 -10.74 7.31 -0.69
N GLU A 269 -11.88 7.34 -1.38
CA GLU A 269 -13.13 7.76 -0.78
C GLU A 269 -13.61 6.76 0.27
N ILE A 270 -13.54 5.47 -0.04
CA ILE A 270 -13.92 4.39 0.89
C ILE A 270 -13.00 4.38 2.11
N ALA A 271 -11.70 4.60 1.91
CA ALA A 271 -10.72 4.69 2.99
C ALA A 271 -11.07 5.83 3.96
N ARG A 272 -11.49 7.00 3.46
CA ARG A 272 -11.97 8.11 4.31
C ARG A 272 -13.19 7.72 5.15
N HIS A 273 -14.17 7.03 4.55
CA HIS A 273 -15.35 6.55 5.27
C HIS A 273 -15.02 5.47 6.32
N ALA A 274 -13.98 4.67 6.09
CA ALA A 274 -13.46 3.67 7.02
C ALA A 274 -12.51 4.27 8.08
N GLY A 275 -12.13 5.54 7.96
CA GLY A 275 -11.11 6.15 8.85
C GLY A 275 -9.73 5.49 8.71
N THR A 276 -9.39 5.03 7.50
CA THR A 276 -8.10 4.40 7.20
C THR A 276 -7.51 4.93 5.88
N ILE A 277 -6.47 4.27 5.36
CA ILE A 277 -5.73 4.57 4.14
C ILE A 277 -6.04 3.53 3.04
N PRO A 278 -5.91 3.91 1.76
CA PRO A 278 -6.11 3.00 0.62
C PRO A 278 -5.31 1.69 0.69
N TYR A 279 -4.09 1.75 1.25
CA TYR A 279 -3.25 0.56 1.43
C TYR A 279 -3.93 -0.54 2.25
N GLU A 280 -4.65 -0.17 3.32
CA GLU A 280 -5.30 -1.17 4.18
C GLU A 280 -6.43 -1.87 3.42
N LEU A 281 -7.22 -1.13 2.64
CA LEU A 281 -8.33 -1.70 1.87
C LEU A 281 -7.83 -2.60 0.73
N LEU A 282 -6.87 -2.12 -0.05
CA LEU A 282 -6.35 -2.87 -1.22
C LEU A 282 -5.60 -4.14 -0.79
N CYS A 283 -4.81 -4.08 0.29
CA CYS A 283 -4.12 -5.26 0.82
C CYS A 283 -5.04 -6.16 1.65
N GLY A 284 -6.19 -5.65 2.11
CA GLY A 284 -7.12 -6.35 2.99
C GLY A 284 -8.08 -7.29 2.27
N VAL A 285 -8.14 -7.26 0.93
CA VAL A 285 -8.98 -8.18 0.14
C VAL A 285 -8.58 -9.63 0.43
N SER A 286 -9.53 -10.42 0.90
CA SER A 286 -9.25 -11.77 1.38
C SER A 286 -9.19 -12.79 0.24
N GLN A 287 -8.64 -13.97 0.53
CA GLN A 287 -8.57 -15.09 -0.43
C GLN A 287 -9.96 -15.69 -0.77
N ARG A 288 -11.05 -15.24 -0.13
CA ARG A 288 -12.42 -15.61 -0.53
C ARG A 288 -12.82 -14.94 -1.84
N VAL A 289 -12.24 -13.79 -2.14
CA VAL A 289 -12.56 -13.00 -3.32
C VAL A 289 -11.80 -13.58 -4.51
N PRO A 290 -12.49 -14.05 -5.56
CA PRO A 290 -11.82 -14.54 -6.76
C PRO A 290 -11.12 -13.39 -7.50
N LEU A 291 -9.93 -13.67 -8.02
CA LEU A 291 -9.17 -12.72 -8.83
C LEU A 291 -9.47 -12.94 -10.31
N GLU A 292 -9.92 -11.90 -10.99
CA GLU A 292 -10.05 -11.84 -12.46
C GLU A 292 -9.05 -10.82 -13.01
N LEU A 293 -8.24 -11.23 -14.00
CA LEU A 293 -7.35 -10.32 -14.73
C LEU A 293 -8.03 -9.97 -16.05
N ARG A 294 -8.24 -8.67 -16.30
CA ARG A 294 -8.84 -8.13 -17.53
C ARG A 294 -7.82 -7.40 -18.37
#